data_AF-A0A3B9PWU8-F1
#
_entry.id   AF-A0A3B9PWU8-F1
#
_cell.length_a   1.000
_cell.length_b   1.000
_cell.length_c   1.000
_cell.angle_alpha   90.00
_cell.angle_beta   90.00
_cell.angle_gamma   90.00
#
_symmetry.space_group_name_H-M   'P 1'
#
loop_
_entity.id
_entity.type
_entity.pdbx_description
1 polymer ?
#
loop_
_entity_poly.entity_id
_entity_poly.type
_entity_poly.pdbx_seq_one_letter_code
_entity_poly.pdbx_strand_id
1 'polypeptide(L)'
;MYVIAFPIVIPLAMEMGVHMPLAVSAVLSAGVFGSHICFYSDATVLTSAATGCNNFDHAFTQAPFGIFAAALTAVGYLITGFIF
;
A
#
# COMPACT_ATOMS: atom_id res chain seq x y z
N MET A 1 6.52 -8.21 0.96
CA MET A 1 5.20 -8.28 0.30
C MET A 1 5.30 -8.59 -1.20
N TYR A 2 6.07 -7.82 -1.98
CA TYR A 2 6.09 -7.91 -3.45
C TYR A 2 6.47 -9.28 -4.02
N VAL A 3 7.44 -9.98 -3.41
CA VAL A 3 7.86 -11.33 -3.82
C VAL A 3 6.69 -12.34 -3.77
N ILE A 4 5.72 -12.12 -2.88
CA ILE A 4 4.54 -12.98 -2.74
C ILE A 4 3.41 -12.49 -3.65
N ALA A 5 3.20 -11.17 -3.74
CA ALA A 5 2.06 -10.59 -4.46
C ALA A 5 2.21 -10.66 -5.99
N PHE A 6 3.40 -10.33 -6.54
CA PHE A 6 3.58 -10.24 -7.99
C PHE A 6 3.36 -11.57 -8.74
N PRO A 7 3.85 -12.72 -8.27
CA PRO A 7 3.59 -14.00 -8.93
C PRO A 7 2.12 -14.39 -9.01
N ILE A 8 1.25 -13.77 -8.20
CA ILE A 8 -0.20 -14.03 -8.20
C ILE A 8 -0.91 -13.00 -9.06
N VAL A 9 -0.62 -11.71 -8.85
CA VAL A 9 -1.36 -10.61 -9.50
C VAL A 9 -0.99 -10.47 -10.97
N ILE A 10 0.27 -10.69 -11.36
CA ILE A 10 0.69 -10.49 -12.76
C ILE A 10 0.02 -11.52 -13.69
N PRO A 11 0.06 -12.84 -13.43
CA PRO A 11 -0.63 -13.80 -14.29
C PRO A 11 -2.13 -13.55 -14.36
N LEU A 12 -2.77 -13.23 -13.23
CA LEU A 12 -4.19 -12.90 -13.19
C LEU A 12 -4.53 -11.68 -14.05
N ALA A 13 -3.72 -10.61 -13.96
CA ALA A 13 -3.89 -9.41 -14.77
C ALA A 13 -3.72 -9.70 -16.27
N MET A 14 -2.79 -10.60 -16.65
CA MET A 14 -2.62 -11.03 -18.04
C MET A 14 -3.83 -11.79 -18.56
N GLU A 15 -4.38 -12.74 -17.78
CA GLU A 15 -5.56 -13.52 -18.19
C GLU A 15 -6.83 -12.66 -18.29
N MET A 16 -6.97 -11.68 -17.40
CA MET A 16 -8.12 -10.78 -17.39
C MET A 16 -8.00 -9.61 -18.39
N GLY A 17 -6.87 -9.50 -19.12
CA GLY A 17 -6.63 -8.40 -20.05
C GLY A 17 -6.52 -7.03 -19.38
N VAL A 18 -6.13 -6.97 -18.10
CA VAL A 18 -5.99 -5.72 -17.33
C VAL A 18 -4.76 -4.97 -17.81
N HIS A 19 -4.85 -3.63 -17.87
CA HIS A 19 -3.71 -2.78 -18.20
C HIS A 19 -2.53 -3.01 -17.23
N MET A 20 -1.46 -3.63 -17.74
CA MET A 20 -0.37 -4.15 -16.89
C MET A 20 0.33 -3.08 -16.02
N PRO A 21 0.65 -1.87 -16.53
CA PRO A 21 1.18 -0.80 -15.69
C PRO A 21 0.23 -0.41 -14.54
N LEU A 22 -1.08 -0.49 -14.77
CA LEU A 22 -2.09 -0.19 -13.75
C LEU A 22 -2.12 -1.28 -12.66
N ALA A 23 -2.09 -2.56 -13.07
CA ALA A 23 -2.04 -3.68 -12.14
C ALA A 23 -0.76 -3.66 -11.27
N VAL A 24 0.41 -3.43 -11.89
CA VAL A 24 1.69 -3.38 -11.18
C VAL A 24 1.74 -2.19 -10.22
N SER A 25 1.31 -1.01 -10.67
CA SER A 25 1.27 0.18 -9.81
C SER A 25 0.32 -0.01 -8.62
N ALA A 26 -0.84 -0.65 -8.82
CA ALA A 26 -1.79 -0.95 -7.73
C ALA A 26 -1.16 -1.81 -6.64
N VAL A 27 -0.41 -2.86 -7.01
CA VAL A 27 0.31 -3.72 -6.06
C VAL A 27 1.41 -2.94 -5.34
N LEU A 28 2.15 -2.09 -6.04
CA LEU A 28 3.17 -1.22 -5.42
C LEU A 28 2.55 -0.26 -4.41
N SER A 29 1.46 0.44 -4.78
CA SER A 29 0.74 1.34 -3.88
C SER A 29 0.23 0.64 -2.63
N ALA A 30 -0.31 -0.58 -2.76
CA ALA A 30 -0.77 -1.38 -1.63
C ALA A 30 0.37 -1.74 -0.66
N GLY A 31 1.56 -2.03 -1.19
CA GLY A 31 2.74 -2.30 -0.36
C GLY A 31 3.24 -1.09 0.41
N VAL A 32 3.27 0.09 -0.21
CA VAL A 32 3.64 1.35 0.45
C VAL A 32 2.64 1.72 1.55
N PHE A 33 1.34 1.55 1.29
CA PHE A 33 0.32 1.74 2.31
C PHE A 33 0.55 0.80 3.50
N GLY A 34 0.75 -0.50 3.23
CA GLY A 34 1.01 -1.50 4.25
C GLY A 34 2.22 -1.17 5.14
N SER A 35 3.32 -0.67 4.59
CA SER A 35 4.49 -0.26 5.39
C SER A 35 4.23 0.96 6.28
N HIS A 36 3.31 1.85 5.89
CA HIS A 36 2.99 3.04 6.68
C HIS A 36 1.98 2.79 7.80
N ILE A 37 1.01 1.91 7.58
CA ILE A 37 -0.08 1.67 8.55
C ILE A 37 0.11 0.40 9.38
N CYS A 38 1.07 -0.47 9.05
CA CYS A 38 1.36 -1.63 9.89
C CYS A 38 2.03 -1.18 11.18
N PHE A 39 1.41 -1.50 12.32
CA PHE A 39 1.87 -1.05 13.64
C PHE A 39 3.27 -1.60 14.02
N TYR A 40 3.73 -2.62 13.29
CA TYR A 40 5.02 -3.29 13.48
C TYR A 40 5.80 -3.41 12.16
N SER A 41 5.69 -2.43 11.26
CA SER A 41 6.63 -2.32 10.13
C SER A 41 8.01 -1.89 10.63
N ASP A 42 9.06 -2.30 9.92
CA ASP A 42 10.42 -1.79 10.01
C ASP A 42 10.46 -0.25 10.06
N ALA A 43 9.70 0.44 9.22
CA ALA A 43 9.61 1.90 9.23
C ALA A 43 9.07 2.44 10.56
N THR A 44 7.96 1.86 11.06
CA THR A 44 7.36 2.22 12.34
C THR A 44 8.30 1.97 13.51
N VAL A 45 8.91 0.78 13.57
CA VAL A 45 9.80 0.37 14.67
C VAL A 45 11.07 1.22 14.72
N LEU A 46 11.67 1.51 13.56
CA LEU A 46 12.88 2.34 13.50
C LEU A 46 12.55 3.80 13.87
N THR A 47 11.43 4.32 13.39
CA THR A 47 11.04 5.72 13.62
C THR A 47 10.58 5.95 15.07
N SER A 48 9.81 5.03 15.64
CA SER A 48 9.38 5.09 17.05
C SER A 48 10.58 5.02 18.00
N ALA A 49 11.54 4.12 17.75
CA ALA A 49 12.77 4.01 18.51
C ALA A 49 13.62 5.28 18.43
N ALA A 50 13.76 5.88 17.24
CA ALA A 50 14.51 7.12 17.05
C ALA A 50 13.86 8.34 17.72
N THR A 51 12.54 8.34 17.86
CA THR A 51 11.77 9.44 18.46
C THR A 51 11.43 9.22 19.93
N GLY A 52 11.75 8.05 20.49
CA GLY A 52 11.49 7.71 21.89
C GLY A 52 10.01 7.48 22.22
N CYS A 53 9.16 7.22 21.22
CA CYS A 53 7.74 6.91 21.42
C CYS A 53 7.47 5.40 21.21
N ASN A 54 6.31 4.92 21.68
CA ASN A 54 5.92 3.54 21.45
C ASN A 54 5.45 3.34 19.99
N ASN A 55 5.63 2.12 19.48
CA ASN A 55 5.16 1.76 18.13
C ASN A 55 3.67 2.02 17.94
N PHE A 56 2.86 1.72 18.96
CA PHE A 56 1.42 1.93 18.92
C PHE A 56 1.06 3.41 18.80
N ASP A 57 1.69 4.26 19.62
CA ASP A 57 1.45 5.71 19.61
C ASP A 57 1.85 6.31 18.25
N HIS A 58 3.02 5.92 17.73
CA HIS A 58 3.46 6.31 16.40
C HIS A 58 2.43 5.89 15.34
N ALA A 59 2.10 4.60 15.26
CA ALA A 59 1.21 4.07 14.24
C ALA A 59 -0.20 4.67 14.31
N PHE A 60 -0.73 4.91 15.51
CA PHE A 60 -2.04 5.53 15.70
C PHE A 60 -2.08 6.97 15.17
N THR A 61 -1.02 7.75 15.35
CA THR A 61 -0.93 9.10 14.78
C THR A 61 -0.80 9.09 13.25
N GLN A 62 -0.20 8.04 12.67
CA GLN A 62 -0.03 7.89 11.22
C GLN A 62 -1.29 7.34 10.52
N ALA A 63 -2.09 6.54 11.21
CA ALA A 63 -3.26 5.86 10.63
C ALA A 63 -4.24 6.82 9.91
N PRO A 64 -4.60 8.01 10.43
CA PRO A 64 -5.49 8.93 9.73
C PRO A 64 -4.94 9.37 8.36
N PHE A 65 -3.64 9.65 8.27
CA PHE A 65 -2.98 10.04 7.02
C PHE A 65 -2.92 8.87 6.03
N GLY A 66 -2.58 7.68 6.52
CA GLY A 66 -2.54 6.47 5.71
C GLY A 66 -3.91 6.14 5.13
N ILE A 67 -4.97 6.15 5.94
CA ILE A 67 -6.35 5.86 5.51
C ILE A 67 -6.83 6.90 4.48
N PHE A 68 -6.52 8.18 4.70
CA PHE A 68 -6.87 9.24 3.76
C PHE A 68 -6.19 9.02 2.40
N ALA A 69 -4.89 8.73 2.40
CA ALA A 69 -4.14 8.42 1.17
C ALA A 69 -4.66 7.15 0.47
N ALA A 70 -5.02 6.12 1.24
CA ALA A 70 -5.61 4.89 0.71
C ALA A 70 -6.97 5.16 0.04
N ALA A 71 -7.82 5.99 0.63
CA ALA A 71 -9.10 6.37 0.04
C ALA A 71 -8.92 7.12 -1.29
N LEU A 72 -8.04 8.12 -1.34
CA LEU A 72 -7.73 8.85 -2.57
C LEU A 72 -7.17 7.92 -3.66
N THR A 73 -6.26 7.02 -3.28
CA THR A 73 -5.63 6.07 -4.19
C THR A 73 -6.65 5.05 -4.72
N ALA A 74 -7.56 4.56 -3.87
CA ALA A 74 -8.62 3.65 -4.28
C ALA A 74 -9.57 4.30 -5.30
N VAL A 75 -9.97 5.55 -5.08
CA VAL A 75 -10.77 6.31 -6.05
C VAL A 75 -10.01 6.51 -7.36
N GLY A 76 -8.72 6.86 -7.29
CA GLY A 76 -7.86 7.02 -8.46
C GLY A 76 -7.79 5.75 -9.32
N TYR A 77 -7.49 4.61 -8.70
CA TYR A 77 -7.43 3.32 -9.41
C TYR A 77 -8.77 2.92 -10.01
N LEU A 78 -9.87 3.16 -9.29
CA LEU A 78 -11.22 2.86 -9.76
C LEU A 78 -11.56 3.69 -11.01
N ILE A 79 -11.28 4.99 -11.00
CA ILE A 79 -11.46 5.85 -12.19
C ILE A 79 -10.59 5.36 -13.36
N THR A 80 -9.30 5.14 -13.12
CA THR A 80 -8.39 4.72 -14.20
C THR A 80 -8.71 3.33 -14.74
N GLY A 81 -9.24 2.43 -13.92
CA GLY A 81 -9.64 1.08 -14.36
C GLY A 81 -10.92 1.07 -15.20
N PHE A 82 -11.70 2.15 -15.23
CA PHE A 82 -12.79 2.33 -16.19
C PHE A 82 -12.34 3.03 -17.48
N ILE A 83 -11.17 3.69 -17.47
CA ILE A 83 -10.64 4.43 -18.62
C ILE A 83 -9.71 3.56 -19.47
N PHE A 84 -8.88 2.73 -18.82
CA PHE A 84 -7.88 1.86 -19.44
C PHE A 84 -8.28 0.39 -19.33
#